data_AF-A0A5C4W1E1-F1
#
_entry.id   AF-A0A5C4W1E1-F1
#
_cell.length_a   1.000
_cell.length_b   1.000
_cell.length_c   1.000
_cell.angle_alpha   90.00
_cell.angle_beta   90.00
_cell.angle_gamma   90.00
#
_symmetry.space_group_name_H-M   'P 1'
#
loop_
_entity.id
_entity.type
_entity.pdbx_description
1 polymer ?
#
loop_
_entity_poly.entity_id
_entity_poly.type
_entity_poly.pdbx_seq_one_letter_code
_entity_poly.pdbx_strand_id
1 'polypeptide(L)'
;MPASSSARSIPTSCAPSTPPPPSTNAVSTHPTLSSPRPGSKAIRGPRKIGGCRGRNRGKQGSPSGVPSGTFNSTSANVQRGAPSMRIRLRGSRFTRTLHLLLAFTLSFGLMALGSPARAQTTAPLRILLTTDDGYEAPLLEDLRQALTKAGHDVTVVAPAADSSGVGTSINIDFGSTLKAAEMSPGVWAVEGSPVDAVAFGVNTVLKNDRPDLVVAGPNEGENVAALVNHSGTVGAAIAALAVGVPSIAVSVARDGSELPSADDAVDFTVKLVNRVAATASYGAVLPPHTALNVNYPAHPAGEVAFARLGTSLPVSTDYVPATDVCAVCYRIMPVFSTTPDPVATSDRTLLSEGKVTITPLNGSWEADSRTFWRIRDRLGPLTP
;
A
#
# COMPACT_ATOMS: atom_id res chain seq x y z
N MET A 1 -36.45 40.24 50.14
CA MET A 1 -37.32 39.06 50.07
C MET A 1 -37.08 38.33 48.74
N PRO A 2 -37.08 36.99 48.72
CA PRO A 2 -36.14 36.20 47.91
C PRO A 2 -36.80 35.24 46.89
N ALA A 3 -35.99 34.71 45.96
CA ALA A 3 -36.08 33.36 45.36
C ALA A 3 -34.85 33.21 44.43
N SER A 4 -33.76 32.47 44.70
CA SER A 4 -33.52 31.05 45.01
C SER A 4 -34.02 30.06 43.97
N SER A 5 -33.10 29.41 43.24
CA SER A 5 -33.14 28.02 42.72
C SER A 5 -32.16 27.89 41.55
N SER A 6 -31.38 26.84 41.35
CA SER A 6 -30.80 25.77 42.18
C SER A 6 -29.78 25.10 41.25
N ALA A 7 -28.55 24.93 41.72
CA ALA A 7 -27.56 24.13 41.02
C ALA A 7 -27.91 22.65 41.21
N ARG A 8 -28.00 21.89 40.11
CA ARG A 8 -28.12 20.44 40.14
C ARG A 8 -26.82 19.83 39.64
N SER A 9 -26.07 19.29 40.59
CA SER A 9 -24.95 18.39 40.40
C SER A 9 -25.44 17.05 39.82
N ILE A 10 -24.73 16.53 38.83
CA ILE A 10 -24.89 15.17 38.30
C ILE A 10 -23.65 14.38 38.75
N PRO A 11 -23.79 13.18 39.35
CA PRO A 11 -22.67 12.45 39.91
C PRO A 11 -21.85 11.74 38.83
N THR A 12 -20.53 11.92 38.91
CA THR A 12 -19.50 11.07 38.32
C THR A 12 -19.33 9.80 39.17
N SER A 13 -19.65 8.62 38.62
CA SER A 13 -18.92 7.38 38.93
C SER A 13 -19.21 6.29 37.90
N CYS A 14 -18.25 6.03 37.01
CA CYS A 14 -18.11 4.73 36.38
C CYS A 14 -16.70 4.24 36.72
N ALA A 15 -16.61 3.27 37.62
CA ALA A 15 -15.37 2.55 37.91
C ALA A 15 -15.13 1.51 36.80
N PRO A 16 -13.89 1.32 36.32
CA PRO A 16 -13.56 0.25 35.39
C PRO A 16 -13.46 -1.10 36.11
N SER A 17 -14.19 -2.10 35.61
CA SER A 17 -14.06 -3.49 36.03
C SER A 17 -12.78 -4.10 35.45
N THR A 18 -11.86 -4.52 36.31
CA THR A 18 -10.67 -5.29 35.95
C THR A 18 -11.03 -6.74 35.61
N PRO A 19 -10.50 -7.34 34.53
CA PRO A 19 -10.64 -8.77 34.27
C PRO A 19 -9.69 -9.58 35.17
N PRO A 20 -10.06 -10.81 35.58
CA PRO A 20 -9.20 -11.65 36.40
C PRO A 20 -8.01 -12.21 35.60
N PRO A 21 -6.86 -12.49 36.25
CA PRO A 21 -5.69 -13.05 35.59
C PRO A 21 -5.90 -14.51 35.17
N PRO A 22 -5.28 -14.97 34.07
CA PRO A 22 -5.34 -16.38 33.67
C PRO A 22 -4.49 -17.23 34.63
N SER A 23 -5.08 -18.32 35.13
CA SER A 23 -4.42 -19.30 35.97
C SER A 23 -3.45 -20.17 35.16
N THR A 24 -2.25 -20.31 35.70
CA THR A 24 -1.19 -21.22 35.26
C THR A 24 -1.40 -22.65 35.79
N ASN A 25 -0.78 -23.61 35.07
CA ASN A 25 -0.52 -25.03 35.38
C ASN A 25 -1.46 -26.02 34.66
N ALA A 26 -1.04 -27.19 34.20
CA ALA A 26 0.26 -27.77 33.89
C ALA A 26 -0.02 -29.10 33.14
N VAL A 27 0.93 -29.49 32.28
CA VAL A 27 1.30 -30.82 31.79
C VAL A 27 0.52 -32.04 32.36
N SER A 28 -0.02 -32.89 31.46
CA SER A 28 -0.06 -34.36 31.64
C SER A 28 -0.45 -35.13 30.36
N THR A 29 0.55 -35.86 29.84
CA THR A 29 0.60 -37.16 29.13
C THR A 29 -0.66 -37.86 28.54
N HIS A 30 -0.48 -38.32 27.28
CA HIS A 30 -1.12 -39.41 26.48
C HIS A 30 -1.68 -40.64 27.24
N PRO A 31 -2.61 -41.50 26.70
CA PRO A 31 -2.55 -42.09 25.34
C PRO A 31 -3.89 -42.43 24.60
N THR A 32 -3.68 -43.09 23.45
CA THR A 32 -4.52 -43.56 22.33
C THR A 32 -5.62 -44.62 22.57
N LEU A 33 -6.46 -44.80 21.53
CA LEU A 33 -7.43 -45.90 21.19
C LEU A 33 -8.79 -45.83 21.90
N SER A 34 -9.97 -46.06 21.29
CA SER A 34 -10.37 -46.83 20.11
C SER A 34 -11.85 -46.53 19.76
N SER A 35 -12.24 -46.74 18.50
CA SER A 35 -13.63 -46.74 18.00
C SER A 35 -14.43 -47.96 18.48
N PRO A 36 -15.78 -47.88 18.54
CA PRO A 36 -16.56 -48.67 17.57
C PRO A 36 -17.86 -48.00 17.05
N ARG A 37 -18.26 -48.38 15.83
CA ARG A 37 -19.61 -48.29 15.22
C ARG A 37 -20.17 -49.73 15.08
N PRO A 38 -21.42 -50.00 14.64
CA PRO A 38 -22.60 -49.13 14.40
C PRO A 38 -23.93 -49.70 14.96
N GLY A 39 -25.01 -48.92 14.94
CA GLY A 39 -26.39 -49.39 15.17
C GLY A 39 -27.42 -48.57 14.39
N SER A 40 -28.01 -49.21 13.39
CA SER A 40 -29.06 -48.71 12.48
C SER A 40 -30.45 -48.62 13.13
N LYS A 41 -31.29 -47.65 12.71
CA LYS A 41 -32.74 -47.84 12.54
C LYS A 41 -33.32 -46.83 11.53
N ALA A 42 -34.02 -47.37 10.54
CA ALA A 42 -34.75 -46.67 9.48
C ALA A 42 -36.26 -46.75 9.74
N ILE A 43 -37.04 -45.71 9.45
CA ILE A 43 -38.50 -45.77 9.28
C ILE A 43 -38.98 -44.87 8.12
N ARG A 44 -39.35 -45.55 7.02
CA ARG A 44 -40.52 -45.41 6.10
C ARG A 44 -41.03 -44.03 5.60
N GLY A 45 -41.01 -43.86 4.27
CA GLY A 45 -42.15 -43.32 3.47
C GLY A 45 -43.05 -44.47 2.95
N PRO A 46 -43.97 -44.31 1.95
CA PRO A 46 -44.21 -43.16 1.06
C PRO A 46 -45.71 -42.82 0.76
N ARG A 47 -45.98 -41.73 0.02
CA ARG A 47 -47.19 -41.57 -0.83
C ARG A 47 -46.89 -40.79 -2.13
N LYS A 48 -47.52 -41.27 -3.22
CA LYS A 48 -47.56 -40.78 -4.63
C LYS A 48 -48.34 -39.43 -4.74
N ILE A 49 -48.25 -38.62 -5.80
CA ILE A 49 -48.88 -38.74 -7.15
C ILE A 49 -48.27 -37.65 -8.07
N GLY A 50 -47.77 -38.00 -9.27
CA GLY A 50 -48.32 -37.58 -10.58
C GLY A 50 -47.36 -36.58 -11.27
N GLY A 51 -46.95 -36.64 -12.53
CA GLY A 51 -47.36 -37.40 -13.70
C GLY A 51 -47.43 -36.43 -14.88
N CYS A 52 -46.46 -36.45 -15.80
CA CYS A 52 -46.64 -36.01 -17.20
C CYS A 52 -45.55 -36.64 -18.08
N ARG A 53 -45.99 -37.46 -19.04
CA ARG A 53 -45.21 -38.09 -20.11
C ARG A 53 -45.24 -37.19 -21.34
N GLY A 54 -44.10 -37.06 -22.00
CA GLY A 54 -44.00 -36.77 -23.42
C GLY A 54 -42.85 -37.59 -24.01
N ARG A 55 -43.17 -38.71 -24.67
CA ARG A 55 -42.24 -39.50 -25.48
C ARG A 55 -42.56 -39.21 -26.94
N ASN A 56 -41.54 -38.97 -27.76
CA ASN A 56 -41.52 -39.55 -29.11
C ASN A 56 -40.09 -40.02 -29.45
N ARG A 57 -40.02 -41.19 -30.10
CA ARG A 57 -38.82 -41.96 -30.44
C ARG A 57 -38.67 -42.02 -31.97
N GLY A 58 -37.42 -42.10 -32.42
CA GLY A 58 -36.97 -42.68 -33.70
C GLY A 58 -35.62 -42.06 -34.10
N LYS A 59 -34.45 -42.69 -33.88
CA LYS A 59 -33.72 -43.68 -34.73
C LYS A 59 -33.68 -43.24 -36.21
N GLN A 60 -32.57 -43.18 -36.97
CA GLN A 60 -31.30 -43.93 -37.01
C GLN A 60 -30.35 -43.26 -38.06
N GLY A 61 -29.03 -43.49 -37.99
CA GLY A 61 -28.15 -43.56 -39.18
C GLY A 61 -27.02 -42.52 -39.35
N SER A 62 -25.76 -42.94 -39.15
CA SER A 62 -24.48 -42.25 -39.49
C SER A 62 -24.10 -42.48 -40.99
N PRO A 63 -22.86 -42.23 -41.51
CA PRO A 63 -21.70 -41.41 -41.08
C PRO A 63 -21.03 -40.58 -42.22
N SER A 64 -20.03 -39.73 -41.88
CA SER A 64 -18.81 -39.32 -42.66
C SER A 64 -18.35 -37.93 -42.17
N GLY A 65 -17.08 -37.56 -41.96
CA GLY A 65 -15.79 -38.19 -42.21
C GLY A 65 -14.77 -37.19 -42.80
N VAL A 66 -14.12 -36.36 -41.95
CA VAL A 66 -12.68 -35.91 -41.98
C VAL A 66 -12.19 -35.11 -43.24
N PRO A 67 -11.09 -34.28 -43.24
CA PRO A 67 -10.08 -33.99 -42.21
C PRO A 67 -9.77 -32.53 -41.85
N SER A 68 -9.19 -32.45 -40.66
CA SER A 68 -8.19 -31.51 -40.16
C SER A 68 -6.90 -31.46 -41.00
N GLY A 69 -6.46 -30.24 -41.35
CA GLY A 69 -5.13 -29.97 -41.93
C GLY A 69 -4.14 -29.51 -40.87
N THR A 70 -3.04 -30.25 -40.75
CA THR A 70 -1.84 -29.97 -39.97
C THR A 70 -0.97 -28.93 -40.68
N PHE A 71 -0.55 -27.87 -39.97
CA PHE A 71 0.54 -26.98 -40.42
C PHE A 71 1.84 -27.46 -39.80
N ASN A 72 2.75 -27.95 -40.63
CA ASN A 72 4.10 -28.28 -40.24
C ASN A 72 5.07 -27.19 -40.74
N SER A 73 5.98 -26.85 -39.84
CA SER A 73 7.09 -25.89 -39.94
C SER A 73 7.99 -26.10 -41.16
N THR A 74 8.57 -25.01 -41.66
CA THR A 74 9.95 -25.03 -42.22
C THR A 74 10.57 -23.65 -42.11
N SER A 75 11.64 -23.59 -41.34
CA SER A 75 12.59 -22.48 -41.28
C SER A 75 13.42 -22.43 -42.57
N ALA A 76 13.61 -21.24 -43.13
CA ALA A 76 14.66 -21.00 -44.12
C ALA A 76 15.35 -19.66 -43.81
N ASN A 77 16.60 -19.81 -43.39
CA ASN A 77 17.57 -18.78 -43.09
C ASN A 77 18.22 -18.32 -44.40
N VAL A 78 18.16 -17.04 -44.76
CA VAL A 78 18.95 -16.47 -45.86
C VAL A 78 19.48 -15.08 -45.47
N GLN A 79 20.77 -15.05 -45.13
CA GLN A 79 21.62 -13.86 -45.11
C GLN A 79 21.98 -13.42 -46.54
N ARG A 80 21.75 -12.15 -46.90
CA ARG A 80 22.51 -11.31 -47.86
C ARG A 80 22.22 -9.86 -47.47
N GLY A 81 23.15 -8.94 -47.20
CA GLY A 81 24.35 -8.57 -47.94
C GLY A 81 24.18 -7.11 -48.38
N ALA A 82 24.68 -6.16 -47.57
CA ALA A 82 24.55 -4.73 -47.81
C ALA A 82 25.56 -4.23 -48.88
N PRO A 83 25.17 -3.33 -49.81
CA PRO A 83 26.13 -2.71 -50.71
C PRO A 83 26.69 -1.40 -50.12
N SER A 84 28.01 -1.30 -50.19
CA SER A 84 28.82 -0.15 -49.78
C SER A 84 28.89 0.88 -50.90
N MET A 85 28.42 2.10 -50.64
CA MET A 85 28.53 3.24 -51.56
C MET A 85 29.82 4.02 -51.26
N ARG A 86 30.78 3.99 -52.19
CA ARG A 86 32.00 4.82 -52.16
C ARG A 86 31.76 6.12 -52.91
N ILE A 87 31.75 7.24 -52.21
CA ILE A 87 31.74 8.58 -52.83
C ILE A 87 33.20 9.06 -52.96
N ARG A 88 33.61 9.34 -54.20
CA ARG A 88 34.87 10.03 -54.53
C ARG A 88 34.71 11.52 -54.24
N LEU A 89 35.54 12.09 -53.35
CA LEU A 89 35.69 13.54 -53.23
C LEU A 89 36.90 14.00 -54.05
N ARG A 90 36.61 14.84 -55.04
CA ARG A 90 37.56 15.50 -55.93
C ARG A 90 38.04 16.77 -55.22
N GLY A 91 39.35 16.92 -55.06
CA GLY A 91 39.94 18.09 -54.43
C GLY A 91 39.83 19.36 -55.28
N SER A 92 39.58 20.48 -54.63
CA SER A 92 40.03 21.80 -55.10
C SER A 92 40.33 22.72 -53.92
N ARG A 93 41.63 23.00 -53.80
CA ARG A 93 42.31 24.15 -53.19
C ARG A 93 41.39 25.29 -52.68
N PHE A 94 41.39 25.54 -51.38
CA PHE A 94 41.19 26.89 -50.85
C PHE A 94 42.12 27.12 -49.65
N THR A 95 43.24 27.74 -49.93
CA THR A 95 44.17 28.33 -48.98
C THR A 95 43.59 29.63 -48.41
N ARG A 96 43.88 29.89 -47.12
CA ARG A 96 43.76 31.17 -46.38
C ARG A 96 42.40 31.54 -45.80
N THR A 97 42.09 31.02 -44.61
CA THR A 97 41.51 31.77 -43.47
C THR A 97 41.52 30.92 -42.20
N LEU A 98 42.72 30.66 -41.66
CA LEU A 98 42.90 30.07 -40.34
C LEU A 98 43.56 31.12 -39.47
N HIS A 99 42.86 32.19 -39.06
CA HIS A 99 43.30 33.19 -38.05
C HIS A 99 42.09 34.02 -37.53
N LEU A 100 40.93 33.38 -37.31
CA LEU A 100 39.74 34.04 -36.72
C LEU A 100 38.86 33.07 -35.91
N LEU A 101 39.47 32.01 -35.35
CA LEU A 101 38.81 31.02 -34.47
C LEU A 101 39.62 30.76 -33.18
N LEU A 102 40.45 31.72 -32.77
CA LEU A 102 41.23 31.67 -31.52
C LEU A 102 40.97 32.88 -30.60
N ALA A 103 39.88 33.61 -30.82
CA ALA A 103 39.46 34.76 -30.01
C ALA A 103 37.99 34.67 -29.55
N PHE A 104 37.43 33.45 -29.50
CA PHE A 104 36.10 33.19 -28.91
C PHE A 104 36.14 32.16 -27.78
N THR A 105 37.34 31.72 -27.35
CA THR A 105 37.55 30.76 -26.27
C THR A 105 38.09 31.40 -24.98
N LEU A 106 38.11 32.74 -24.88
CA LEU A 106 38.67 33.46 -23.72
C LEU A 106 37.75 34.55 -23.16
N SER A 107 36.43 34.31 -23.08
CA SER A 107 35.49 35.20 -22.35
C SER A 107 34.33 34.49 -21.65
N PHE A 108 34.38 33.17 -21.49
CA PHE A 108 33.40 32.41 -20.70
C PHE A 108 34.03 31.63 -19.54
N GLY A 109 35.10 32.18 -18.98
CA GLY A 109 35.81 31.57 -17.86
C GLY A 109 36.18 32.61 -16.82
N LEU A 110 35.18 33.21 -16.16
CA LEU A 110 35.29 33.77 -14.80
C LEU A 110 33.93 34.32 -14.30
N MET A 111 32.95 33.45 -14.05
CA MET A 111 31.83 33.79 -13.16
C MET A 111 31.13 32.51 -12.65
N ALA A 112 31.91 31.65 -12.01
CA ALA A 112 31.39 30.61 -11.13
C ALA A 112 32.18 30.66 -9.82
N LEU A 113 32.26 31.85 -9.22
CA LEU A 113 32.46 31.93 -7.78
C LEU A 113 31.20 31.32 -7.18
N GLY A 114 31.34 30.13 -6.62
CA GLY A 114 30.28 29.42 -5.94
C GLY A 114 29.56 30.38 -5.00
N SER A 115 28.30 30.67 -5.31
CA SER A 115 27.41 31.15 -4.28
C SER A 115 27.43 30.07 -3.19
N PRO A 116 27.69 30.40 -1.91
CA PRO A 116 27.43 29.43 -0.86
C PRO A 116 25.99 28.98 -1.09
N ALA A 117 25.76 27.66 -1.11
CA ALA A 117 24.42 27.10 -1.17
C ALA A 117 23.64 27.76 -0.03
N ARG A 118 22.91 28.82 -0.37
CA ARG A 118 22.03 29.49 0.58
C ARG A 118 21.05 28.40 0.92
N ALA A 119 21.10 27.91 2.15
CA ALA A 119 20.13 26.96 2.65
C ALA A 119 18.77 27.55 2.29
N GLN A 120 18.14 26.99 1.25
CA GLN A 120 16.78 27.36 0.89
C GLN A 120 15.98 26.84 2.07
N THR A 121 15.62 27.74 2.97
CA THR A 121 14.62 27.49 4.00
C THR A 121 13.36 27.19 3.22
N THR A 122 13.08 25.89 3.03
CA THR A 122 11.83 25.43 2.46
C THR A 122 10.72 25.97 3.33
N ALA A 123 9.70 26.56 2.72
CA ALA A 123 8.52 26.97 3.47
C ALA A 123 7.99 25.76 4.26
N PRO A 124 7.51 25.97 5.49
CA PRO A 124 6.95 24.88 6.27
C PRO A 124 5.75 24.27 5.53
N LEU A 125 5.70 22.93 5.45
CA LEU A 125 4.55 22.22 4.92
C LEU A 125 3.46 22.12 5.99
N ARG A 126 2.19 22.15 5.55
CA ARG A 126 1.05 21.64 6.32
C ARG A 126 0.91 20.15 6.04
N ILE A 127 1.11 19.35 7.06
CA ILE A 127 1.14 17.89 6.98
C ILE A 127 -0.08 17.35 7.73
N LEU A 128 -0.89 16.56 7.02
CA LEU A 128 -1.86 15.69 7.66
C LEU A 128 -1.17 14.36 7.95
N LEU A 129 -1.02 14.03 9.22
CA LEU A 129 -0.38 12.81 9.70
C LEU A 129 -1.44 11.80 10.17
N THR A 130 -1.28 10.53 9.79
CA THR A 130 -2.21 9.45 10.13
C THR A 130 -1.47 8.12 10.28
N THR A 131 -2.13 7.07 10.77
CA THR A 131 -1.64 5.68 10.78
C THR A 131 -2.85 4.74 10.89
N ASP A 132 -2.67 3.44 10.68
CA ASP A 132 -3.66 2.40 10.97
C ASP A 132 -3.53 1.78 12.37
N ASP A 133 -2.44 2.03 13.09
CA ASP A 133 -2.24 1.60 14.49
C ASP A 133 -3.10 2.35 15.53
N GLY A 134 -3.76 3.44 15.09
CA GLY A 134 -4.58 4.33 15.92
C GLY A 134 -3.87 5.61 16.38
N TYR A 135 -4.65 6.58 16.88
CA TYR A 135 -4.13 7.91 17.22
C TYR A 135 -3.16 7.95 18.41
N GLU A 136 -3.16 6.92 19.26
CA GLU A 136 -2.27 6.80 20.43
C GLU A 136 -0.98 6.03 20.12
N ALA A 137 -0.77 5.62 18.87
CA ALA A 137 0.41 4.85 18.49
C ALA A 137 1.71 5.63 18.82
N PRO A 138 2.67 5.05 19.57
CA PRO A 138 3.88 5.76 19.97
C PRO A 138 4.69 6.32 18.80
N LEU A 139 4.87 5.54 17.73
CA LEU A 139 5.63 5.98 16.54
C LEU A 139 4.95 7.14 15.80
N LEU A 140 3.62 7.23 15.85
CA LEU A 140 2.88 8.36 15.29
C LEU A 140 3.23 9.65 16.03
N GLU A 141 3.27 9.59 17.35
CA GLU A 141 3.63 10.72 18.20
C GLU A 141 5.10 11.11 18.01
N ASP A 142 6.02 10.14 17.95
CA ASP A 142 7.44 10.39 17.70
C ASP A 142 7.65 11.09 16.35
N LEU A 143 6.97 10.61 15.28
CA LEU A 143 7.04 11.26 13.97
C LEU A 143 6.38 12.65 13.98
N ARG A 144 5.26 12.83 14.67
CA ARG A 144 4.61 14.14 14.84
C ARG A 144 5.58 15.14 15.46
N GLN A 145 6.21 14.78 16.58
CA GLN A 145 7.19 15.63 17.27
C GLN A 145 8.38 15.95 16.37
N ALA A 146 8.92 14.96 15.66
CA ALA A 146 10.07 15.15 14.79
C ALA A 146 9.77 16.08 13.60
N LEU A 147 8.60 15.93 12.96
CA LEU A 147 8.15 16.81 11.88
C LEU A 147 7.86 18.24 12.37
N THR A 148 7.21 18.40 13.53
CA THR A 148 6.98 19.72 14.14
C THR A 148 8.30 20.39 14.51
N LYS A 149 9.26 19.65 15.07
CA LYS A 149 10.61 20.17 15.39
C LYS A 149 11.39 20.57 14.14
N ALA A 150 11.14 19.92 13.01
CA ALA A 150 11.68 20.32 11.71
C ALA A 150 11.02 21.60 11.14
N GLY A 151 10.00 22.14 11.81
CA GLY A 151 9.35 23.40 11.47
C GLY A 151 8.06 23.25 10.68
N HIS A 152 7.56 22.04 10.44
CA HIS A 152 6.29 21.82 9.73
C HIS A 152 5.08 22.04 10.64
N ASP A 153 3.95 22.39 10.04
CA ASP A 153 2.65 22.42 10.70
C ASP A 153 2.01 21.04 10.57
N VAL A 154 1.76 20.34 11.68
CA VAL A 154 1.37 18.92 11.67
C VAL A 154 0.06 18.75 12.42
N THR A 155 -0.96 18.28 11.70
CA THR A 155 -2.25 17.86 12.27
C THR A 155 -2.37 16.35 12.17
N VAL A 156 -2.65 15.68 13.29
CA VAL A 156 -2.95 14.25 13.32
C VAL A 156 -4.44 14.02 13.18
N VAL A 157 -4.82 13.14 12.25
CA VAL A 157 -6.18 12.60 12.15
C VAL A 157 -6.05 11.11 11.87
N ALA A 158 -6.36 10.28 12.85
CA ALA A 158 -6.14 8.84 12.80
C ALA A 158 -7.35 8.07 13.39
N PRO A 159 -7.46 6.76 13.11
CA PRO A 159 -8.45 5.89 13.74
C PRO A 159 -8.40 5.97 15.27
N ALA A 160 -9.55 5.80 15.91
CA ALA A 160 -9.67 5.77 17.37
C ALA A 160 -9.02 4.51 17.99
N ALA A 161 -8.81 3.45 17.20
CA ALA A 161 -8.19 2.20 17.60
C ALA A 161 -7.47 1.54 16.40
N ASP A 162 -6.62 0.54 16.69
CA ASP A 162 -5.94 -0.28 15.69
C ASP A 162 -6.93 -0.81 14.63
N SER A 163 -6.61 -0.52 13.38
CA SER A 163 -7.35 -0.86 12.17
C SER A 163 -6.42 -1.47 11.12
N SER A 164 -5.38 -2.18 11.55
CA SER A 164 -4.46 -2.90 10.68
C SER A 164 -5.18 -3.91 9.78
N GLY A 165 -4.71 -4.06 8.54
CA GLY A 165 -5.23 -5.07 7.60
C GLY A 165 -6.55 -4.72 6.90
N VAL A 166 -7.09 -3.50 7.09
CA VAL A 166 -8.35 -3.06 6.48
C VAL A 166 -8.21 -2.58 5.04
N GLY A 167 -6.98 -2.48 4.53
CA GLY A 167 -6.69 -1.97 3.18
C GLY A 167 -7.29 -0.58 2.94
N THR A 168 -8.03 -0.44 1.84
CA THR A 168 -8.67 0.81 1.42
C THR A 168 -10.17 0.86 1.77
N SER A 169 -10.59 0.19 2.85
CA SER A 169 -11.98 0.25 3.33
C SER A 169 -12.40 1.70 3.58
N ILE A 170 -13.63 2.05 3.22
CA ILE A 170 -14.20 3.39 3.40
C ILE A 170 -15.69 3.29 3.71
N ASN A 171 -16.20 4.16 4.59
CA ASN A 171 -17.62 4.29 4.82
C ASN A 171 -18.23 5.32 3.84
N ILE A 172 -19.10 4.83 2.94
CA ILE A 172 -19.79 5.65 1.92
C ILE A 172 -21.32 5.54 2.02
N ASP A 173 -21.83 4.94 3.09
CA ASP A 173 -23.27 4.74 3.27
C ASP A 173 -23.96 6.08 3.46
N PHE A 174 -24.88 6.42 2.56
CA PHE A 174 -25.57 7.72 2.60
C PHE A 174 -26.36 7.88 3.91
N GLY A 175 -26.03 8.93 4.66
CA GLY A 175 -26.66 9.23 5.94
C GLY A 175 -26.11 8.43 7.14
N SER A 176 -25.05 7.64 6.95
CA SER A 176 -24.32 7.07 8.07
C SER A 176 -23.60 8.17 8.87
N THR A 177 -23.33 7.89 10.14
CA THR A 177 -22.59 8.79 11.02
C THR A 177 -21.27 8.15 11.41
N LEU A 178 -20.25 8.99 11.51
CA LEU A 178 -18.93 8.64 12.03
C LEU A 178 -18.65 9.57 13.21
N LYS A 179 -18.14 9.03 14.32
CA LYS A 179 -17.72 9.86 15.46
C LYS A 179 -16.29 10.30 15.27
N ALA A 180 -16.03 11.58 15.47
CA ALA A 180 -14.69 12.12 15.52
C ALA A 180 -14.58 13.16 16.64
N ALA A 181 -13.43 13.22 17.29
CA ALA A 181 -13.18 14.16 18.38
C ALA A 181 -11.72 14.65 18.34
N GLU A 182 -11.52 15.92 18.68
CA GLU A 182 -10.19 16.46 18.95
C GLU A 182 -9.79 16.06 20.37
N MET A 183 -8.78 15.19 20.47
CA MET A 183 -8.32 14.61 21.74
C MET A 183 -7.33 15.54 22.44
N SER A 184 -6.56 16.30 21.66
CA SER A 184 -5.70 17.40 22.08
C SER A 184 -5.47 18.35 20.89
N PRO A 185 -4.94 19.57 21.09
CA PRO A 185 -4.78 20.53 20.00
C PRO A 185 -4.06 19.93 18.77
N GLY A 186 -4.77 19.87 17.65
CA GLY A 186 -4.26 19.32 16.39
C GLY A 186 -4.18 17.79 16.33
N VAL A 187 -4.81 17.06 17.25
CA VAL A 187 -4.87 15.58 17.27
C VAL A 187 -6.32 15.12 17.33
N TRP A 188 -6.77 14.46 16.28
CA TRP A 188 -8.12 13.96 16.12
C TRP A 188 -8.18 12.43 16.07
N ALA A 189 -9.11 11.87 16.82
CA ALA A 189 -9.49 10.46 16.76
C ALA A 189 -10.79 10.29 15.96
N VAL A 190 -10.83 9.28 15.10
CA VAL A 190 -11.93 8.99 14.17
C VAL A 190 -12.39 7.55 14.38
N GLU A 191 -13.65 7.32 14.73
CA GLU A 191 -14.25 5.97 14.80
C GLU A 191 -14.54 5.44 13.38
N GLY A 192 -13.48 5.19 12.60
CA GLY A 192 -13.54 4.70 11.23
C GLY A 192 -12.18 4.17 10.76
N SER A 193 -12.10 3.83 9.48
CA SER A 193 -10.87 3.34 8.85
C SER A 193 -9.81 4.45 8.70
N PRO A 194 -8.55 4.09 8.40
CA PRO A 194 -7.50 5.06 8.06
C PRO A 194 -7.89 5.95 6.86
N VAL A 195 -8.63 5.40 5.89
CA VAL A 195 -9.17 6.15 4.75
C VAL A 195 -10.23 7.15 5.19
N ASP A 196 -11.13 6.76 6.10
CA ASP A 196 -12.12 7.69 6.67
C ASP A 196 -11.42 8.82 7.42
N ALA A 197 -10.34 8.51 8.16
CA ALA A 197 -9.55 9.50 8.88
C ALA A 197 -8.91 10.52 7.93
N VAL A 198 -8.29 10.07 6.82
CA VAL A 198 -7.74 10.98 5.80
C VAL A 198 -8.85 11.83 5.17
N ALA A 199 -9.97 11.22 4.77
CA ALA A 199 -11.07 11.94 4.15
C ALA A 199 -11.66 13.00 5.11
N PHE A 200 -11.87 12.64 6.38
CA PHE A 200 -12.34 13.55 7.42
C PHE A 200 -11.33 14.67 7.68
N GLY A 201 -10.04 14.34 7.76
CA GLY A 201 -8.96 15.31 7.97
C GLY A 201 -8.90 16.35 6.86
N VAL A 202 -8.91 15.93 5.60
CA VAL A 202 -8.84 16.83 4.44
C VAL A 202 -10.13 17.63 4.26
N ASN A 203 -11.30 16.99 4.38
CA ASN A 203 -12.57 17.61 4.00
C ASN A 203 -13.26 18.38 5.13
N THR A 204 -12.88 18.12 6.38
CA THR A 204 -13.50 18.72 7.56
C THR A 204 -12.50 19.48 8.41
N VAL A 205 -11.48 18.81 8.95
CA VAL A 205 -10.52 19.41 9.90
C VAL A 205 -9.69 20.51 9.22
N LEU A 206 -9.12 20.22 8.07
CA LEU A 206 -8.26 21.10 7.30
C LEU A 206 -8.96 21.69 6.07
N LYS A 207 -10.30 21.81 6.11
CA LYS A 207 -11.11 22.25 4.96
C LYS A 207 -10.66 23.60 4.38
N ASN A 208 -10.31 24.55 5.26
CA ASN A 208 -9.86 25.89 4.88
C ASN A 208 -8.35 25.97 4.66
N ASP A 209 -7.61 25.01 5.20
CA ASP A 209 -6.14 24.98 5.25
C ASP A 209 -5.64 23.64 4.72
N ARG A 210 -6.03 23.31 3.48
CA ARG A 210 -5.75 22.00 2.87
C ARG A 210 -4.28 21.60 3.03
N PRO A 211 -3.99 20.34 3.42
CA PRO A 211 -2.61 19.89 3.61
C PRO A 211 -1.84 19.89 2.29
N ASP A 212 -0.55 20.20 2.39
CA ASP A 212 0.40 20.15 1.27
C ASP A 212 0.90 18.72 1.04
N LEU A 213 0.87 17.89 2.09
CA LEU A 213 1.30 16.49 2.08
C LEU A 213 0.49 15.67 3.11
N VAL A 214 0.14 14.43 2.77
CA VAL A 214 -0.29 13.42 3.74
C VAL A 214 0.87 12.49 4.06
N VAL A 215 1.13 12.23 5.34
CA VAL A 215 2.06 11.18 5.77
C VAL A 215 1.27 10.14 6.55
N ALA A 216 1.34 8.88 6.12
CA ALA A 216 0.69 7.74 6.78
C ALA A 216 1.77 6.83 7.38
N GLY A 217 1.67 6.55 8.68
CA GLY A 217 2.65 5.79 9.47
C GLY A 217 3.41 6.66 10.48
N PRO A 218 4.53 6.16 11.03
CA PRO A 218 5.16 4.89 10.68
C PRO A 218 4.34 3.69 11.17
N ASN A 219 4.10 2.71 10.31
CA ASN A 219 3.46 1.44 10.67
C ASN A 219 4.45 0.47 11.33
N GLU A 220 3.98 -0.29 12.32
CA GLU A 220 4.74 -1.39 12.94
C GLU A 220 4.71 -2.66 12.07
N GLY A 221 5.67 -2.79 11.17
CA GLY A 221 5.79 -3.89 10.22
C GLY A 221 5.80 -3.40 8.77
N GLU A 222 6.39 -4.19 7.89
CA GLU A 222 6.55 -3.81 6.48
C GLU A 222 5.25 -3.91 5.65
N ASN A 223 5.10 -3.02 4.68
CA ASN A 223 4.08 -3.06 3.66
C ASN A 223 4.74 -3.21 2.29
N VAL A 224 5.10 -4.45 1.96
CA VAL A 224 5.83 -4.82 0.73
C VAL A 224 5.06 -5.81 -0.13
N ALA A 225 5.42 -5.87 -1.40
CA ALA A 225 4.87 -6.84 -2.35
C ALA A 225 3.33 -6.86 -2.35
N ALA A 226 2.70 -8.03 -2.44
CA ALA A 226 1.24 -8.13 -2.50
C ALA A 226 0.52 -7.70 -1.21
N LEU A 227 1.25 -7.62 -0.06
CA LEU A 227 0.68 -7.19 1.22
C LEU A 227 0.21 -5.72 1.17
N VAL A 228 0.78 -4.92 0.29
CA VAL A 228 0.38 -3.52 0.08
C VAL A 228 -1.12 -3.37 -0.15
N ASN A 229 -1.77 -4.32 -0.82
CA ASN A 229 -3.22 -4.26 -1.08
C ASN A 229 -4.09 -4.36 0.17
N HIS A 230 -3.53 -4.83 1.28
CA HIS A 230 -4.24 -5.03 2.55
C HIS A 230 -3.78 -4.07 3.64
N SER A 231 -2.78 -3.22 3.37
CA SER A 231 -2.26 -2.24 4.33
C SER A 231 -3.22 -1.07 4.50
N GLY A 232 -3.58 -0.76 5.75
CA GLY A 232 -4.33 0.44 6.08
C GLY A 232 -3.47 1.69 5.94
N THR A 233 -2.18 1.61 6.28
CA THR A 233 -1.19 2.68 6.09
C THR A 233 -1.09 3.11 4.62
N VAL A 234 -0.90 2.15 3.71
CA VAL A 234 -0.84 2.43 2.28
C VAL A 234 -2.22 2.82 1.75
N GLY A 235 -3.29 2.20 2.26
CA GLY A 235 -4.66 2.58 1.95
C GLY A 235 -4.94 4.06 2.22
N ALA A 236 -4.52 4.58 3.38
CA ALA A 236 -4.61 5.99 3.73
C ALA A 236 -3.82 6.89 2.75
N ALA A 237 -2.60 6.50 2.41
CA ALA A 237 -1.79 7.25 1.44
C ALA A 237 -2.43 7.27 0.03
N ILE A 238 -3.02 6.15 -0.43
CA ILE A 238 -3.74 6.10 -1.71
C ILE A 238 -5.04 6.92 -1.66
N ALA A 239 -5.77 6.90 -0.54
CA ALA A 239 -6.96 7.72 -0.35
C ALA A 239 -6.66 9.23 -0.44
N ALA A 240 -5.50 9.67 0.06
CA ALA A 240 -5.05 11.05 -0.10
C ALA A 240 -4.95 11.47 -1.57
N LEU A 241 -4.48 10.57 -2.45
CA LEU A 241 -4.41 10.84 -3.89
C LEU A 241 -5.80 11.04 -4.50
N ALA A 242 -6.81 10.31 -4.03
CA ALA A 242 -8.19 10.42 -4.51
C ALA A 242 -8.81 11.79 -4.19
N VAL A 243 -8.39 12.42 -3.08
CA VAL A 243 -8.78 13.80 -2.74
C VAL A 243 -7.78 14.85 -3.26
N GLY A 244 -6.76 14.44 -4.03
CA GLY A 244 -5.82 15.32 -4.73
C GLY A 244 -4.66 15.82 -3.89
N VAL A 245 -4.28 15.12 -2.82
CA VAL A 245 -3.12 15.46 -1.97
C VAL A 245 -2.03 14.41 -2.16
N PRO A 246 -0.79 14.79 -2.50
CA PRO A 246 0.33 13.84 -2.57
C PRO A 246 0.61 13.22 -1.19
N SER A 247 1.20 12.03 -1.16
CA SER A 247 1.34 11.30 0.10
C SER A 247 2.59 10.44 0.22
N ILE A 248 2.94 10.09 1.46
CA ILE A 248 4.01 9.14 1.80
C ILE A 248 3.43 8.15 2.81
N ALA A 249 3.47 6.86 2.49
CA ALA A 249 3.29 5.78 3.46
C ALA A 249 4.67 5.36 3.98
N VAL A 250 4.80 5.21 5.30
CA VAL A 250 6.04 4.81 5.97
C VAL A 250 5.77 3.59 6.84
N SER A 251 6.65 2.60 6.74
CA SER A 251 6.58 1.34 7.48
C SER A 251 7.95 0.99 8.03
N VAL A 252 8.01 0.43 9.24
CA VAL A 252 9.27 -0.02 9.88
C VAL A 252 9.22 -1.54 10.02
N ALA A 253 10.16 -2.23 9.39
CA ALA A 253 10.24 -3.68 9.46
C ALA A 253 10.60 -4.15 10.87
N ARG A 254 10.07 -5.32 11.26
CA ARG A 254 10.28 -5.90 12.58
C ARG A 254 11.40 -6.94 12.58
N ASP A 255 12.01 -7.14 13.74
CA ASP A 255 12.76 -8.36 14.07
C ASP A 255 12.03 -9.08 15.19
N GLY A 256 11.23 -10.09 14.83
CA GLY A 256 10.27 -10.70 15.75
C GLY A 256 9.25 -9.68 16.26
N SER A 257 9.25 -9.42 17.57
CA SER A 257 8.38 -8.41 18.19
C SER A 257 8.99 -7.01 18.24
N GLU A 258 10.28 -6.86 17.92
CA GLU A 258 11.05 -5.63 18.12
C GLU A 258 11.09 -4.74 16.87
N LEU A 259 11.36 -3.44 17.10
CA LEU A 259 11.54 -2.40 16.08
C LEU A 259 12.90 -1.71 16.30
N PRO A 260 14.02 -2.41 16.04
CA PRO A 260 15.36 -1.94 16.39
C PRO A 260 15.78 -0.63 15.69
N SER A 261 15.10 -0.25 14.61
CA SER A 261 15.41 0.92 13.78
C SER A 261 14.30 1.98 13.77
N ALA A 262 13.43 2.00 14.78
CA ALA A 262 12.30 2.94 14.86
C ALA A 262 12.73 4.41 14.78
N ASP A 263 13.69 4.83 15.62
CA ASP A 263 14.21 6.20 15.66
C ASP A 263 14.83 6.60 14.31
N ASP A 264 15.60 5.69 13.71
CA ASP A 264 16.23 5.89 12.40
C ASP A 264 15.19 6.10 11.29
N ALA A 265 14.07 5.36 11.35
CA ALA A 265 12.97 5.48 10.39
C ALA A 265 12.24 6.82 10.53
N VAL A 266 12.03 7.32 11.76
CA VAL A 266 11.47 8.65 12.02
C VAL A 266 12.40 9.73 11.45
N ASP A 267 13.69 9.66 11.76
CA ASP A 267 14.71 10.59 11.25
C ASP A 267 14.80 10.58 9.72
N PHE A 268 14.74 9.38 9.11
CA PHE A 268 14.72 9.24 7.67
C PHE A 268 13.48 9.86 7.05
N THR A 269 12.31 9.68 7.68
CA THR A 269 11.05 10.26 7.21
C THR A 269 11.12 11.78 7.20
N VAL A 270 11.64 12.40 8.26
CA VAL A 270 11.85 13.86 8.31
C VAL A 270 12.82 14.31 7.21
N LYS A 271 13.92 13.58 6.97
CA LYS A 271 14.85 13.88 5.86
C LYS A 271 14.17 13.78 4.50
N LEU A 272 13.31 12.79 4.30
CA LEU A 272 12.56 12.59 3.06
C LEU A 272 11.54 13.71 2.84
N VAL A 273 10.75 14.07 3.86
CA VAL A 273 9.77 15.16 3.80
C VAL A 273 10.47 16.50 3.46
N ASN A 274 11.57 16.81 4.15
CA ASN A 274 12.36 18.01 3.83
C ASN A 274 12.94 17.97 2.42
N ARG A 275 13.36 16.80 1.93
CA ARG A 275 13.88 16.66 0.56
C ARG A 275 12.79 16.94 -0.46
N VAL A 276 11.60 16.34 -0.32
CA VAL A 276 10.51 16.55 -1.29
C VAL A 276 9.99 17.99 -1.25
N ALA A 277 9.99 18.63 -0.07
CA ALA A 277 9.71 20.05 0.07
C ALA A 277 10.74 20.92 -0.68
N ALA A 278 12.03 20.60 -0.53
CA ALA A 278 13.13 21.34 -1.17
C ALA A 278 13.17 21.18 -2.69
N THR A 279 12.73 20.04 -3.19
CA THR A 279 12.67 19.74 -4.62
C THR A 279 11.28 19.97 -5.22
N ALA A 280 10.37 20.56 -4.46
CA ALA A 280 9.02 20.86 -4.93
C ALA A 280 9.09 21.70 -6.22
N SER A 281 8.25 21.35 -7.18
CA SER A 281 8.21 22.02 -8.48
C SER A 281 6.77 22.09 -8.96
N TYR A 282 6.45 23.11 -9.78
CA TYR A 282 5.11 23.34 -10.31
C TYR A 282 4.00 23.42 -9.23
N GLY A 283 4.36 23.87 -8.02
CA GLY A 283 3.41 24.05 -6.92
C GLY A 283 3.05 22.78 -6.14
N ALA A 284 3.75 21.66 -6.35
CA ALA A 284 3.52 20.42 -5.60
C ALA A 284 4.83 19.81 -5.08
N VAL A 285 4.76 19.15 -3.92
CA VAL A 285 5.89 18.45 -3.29
C VAL A 285 6.26 17.14 -4.01
N LEU A 286 5.31 16.53 -4.71
CA LEU A 286 5.49 15.36 -5.57
C LEU A 286 4.76 15.58 -6.91
N PRO A 287 5.10 14.81 -7.95
CA PRO A 287 4.33 14.83 -9.20
C PRO A 287 2.84 14.52 -8.94
N PRO A 288 1.93 15.00 -9.81
CA PRO A 288 0.50 14.75 -9.66
C PRO A 288 0.18 13.24 -9.49
N HIS A 289 -0.79 12.94 -8.62
CA HIS A 289 -1.24 11.57 -8.34
C HIS A 289 -0.12 10.60 -7.96
N THR A 290 0.87 11.06 -7.20
CA THR A 290 1.99 10.23 -6.73
C THR A 290 1.99 10.10 -5.21
N ALA A 291 2.02 8.85 -4.74
CA ALA A 291 2.36 8.49 -3.37
C ALA A 291 3.73 7.80 -3.34
N LEU A 292 4.44 7.86 -2.22
CA LEU A 292 5.63 7.05 -1.98
C LEU A 292 5.34 6.00 -0.91
N ASN A 293 5.55 4.72 -1.21
CA ASN A 293 5.56 3.65 -0.21
C ASN A 293 7.01 3.42 0.25
N VAL A 294 7.28 3.69 1.52
CA VAL A 294 8.62 3.66 2.11
C VAL A 294 8.68 2.58 3.18
N ASN A 295 9.60 1.63 3.04
CA ASN A 295 9.85 0.64 4.07
C ASN A 295 11.28 0.78 4.60
N TYR A 296 11.40 0.98 5.91
CA TYR A 296 12.67 1.03 6.62
C TYR A 296 13.03 -0.36 7.17
N PRO A 297 14.21 -0.91 6.89
CA PRO A 297 14.59 -2.25 7.33
C PRO A 297 14.93 -2.28 8.82
N ALA A 298 14.63 -3.38 9.49
CA ALA A 298 14.99 -3.60 10.89
C ALA A 298 16.52 -3.46 11.11
N HIS A 299 17.30 -3.94 10.13
CA HIS A 299 18.75 -3.89 10.16
C HIS A 299 19.26 -3.12 8.93
N PRO A 300 19.43 -1.79 9.02
CA PRO A 300 19.80 -0.96 7.88
C PRO A 300 21.27 -1.14 7.48
N ALA A 301 21.50 -1.30 6.17
CA ALA A 301 22.82 -1.29 5.54
C ALA A 301 23.30 0.13 5.15
N GLY A 302 22.47 1.15 5.38
CA GLY A 302 22.78 2.54 5.06
C GLY A 302 22.50 2.94 3.60
N GLU A 303 21.82 2.10 2.83
CA GLU A 303 21.49 2.33 1.43
C GLU A 303 19.99 2.57 1.21
N VAL A 304 19.66 3.41 0.23
CA VAL A 304 18.29 3.64 -0.24
C VAL A 304 18.15 3.07 -1.65
N ALA A 305 17.09 2.32 -1.89
CA ALA A 305 16.79 1.73 -3.19
C ALA A 305 15.39 2.09 -3.69
N PHE A 306 15.31 2.53 -4.94
CA PHE A 306 14.03 2.59 -5.64
C PHE A 306 13.62 1.19 -6.08
N ALA A 307 12.41 0.80 -5.74
CA ALA A 307 11.94 -0.56 -5.93
C ALA A 307 10.64 -0.62 -6.74
N ARG A 308 10.34 -1.82 -7.24
CA ARG A 308 8.99 -2.18 -7.70
C ARG A 308 8.32 -3.01 -6.62
N LEU A 309 7.00 -3.00 -6.56
CA LEU A 309 6.28 -3.95 -5.71
C LEU A 309 6.62 -5.39 -6.13
N GLY A 310 7.01 -6.21 -5.16
CA GLY A 310 7.09 -7.66 -5.33
C GLY A 310 5.73 -8.29 -5.62
N THR A 311 5.74 -9.54 -6.06
CA THR A 311 4.51 -10.29 -6.37
C THR A 311 4.19 -11.38 -5.35
N SER A 312 5.10 -11.66 -4.42
CA SER A 312 4.87 -12.63 -3.35
C SER A 312 3.85 -12.09 -2.34
N LEU A 313 3.18 -13.01 -1.65
CA LEU A 313 2.37 -12.70 -0.49
C LEU A 313 3.18 -13.05 0.78
N PRO A 314 3.64 -12.05 1.57
CA PRO A 314 4.42 -12.27 2.79
C PRO A 314 3.68 -13.00 3.90
N VAL A 315 2.36 -12.83 3.98
CA VAL A 315 1.53 -13.43 5.02
C VAL A 315 0.29 -14.06 4.39
N SER A 316 0.07 -15.34 4.69
CA SER A 316 -1.19 -16.03 4.42
C SER A 316 -1.94 -16.29 5.71
N THR A 317 -3.20 -16.70 5.60
CA THR A 317 -4.04 -16.97 6.76
C THR A 317 -4.51 -18.42 6.74
N ASP A 318 -4.20 -19.13 7.81
CA ASP A 318 -4.81 -20.42 8.14
C ASP A 318 -5.90 -20.24 9.19
N TYR A 319 -6.79 -21.24 9.31
CA TYR A 319 -7.91 -21.21 10.25
C TYR A 319 -7.96 -22.53 11.01
N VAL A 320 -7.96 -22.46 12.34
CA VAL A 320 -8.06 -23.64 13.21
C VAL A 320 -9.35 -23.63 14.02
N PRO A 321 -10.08 -24.75 14.16
CA PRO A 321 -11.30 -24.78 14.96
C PRO A 321 -11.10 -24.28 16.38
N ALA A 322 -12.03 -23.47 16.87
CA ALA A 322 -12.05 -22.87 18.19
C ALA A 322 -13.28 -23.34 18.98
N THR A 323 -13.42 -24.66 19.10
CA THR A 323 -14.59 -25.30 19.69
C THR A 323 -14.77 -25.00 21.17
N ASP A 324 -13.72 -24.52 21.83
CA ASP A 324 -13.73 -24.02 23.21
C ASP A 324 -14.38 -22.62 23.33
N VAL A 325 -14.45 -21.85 22.23
CA VAL A 325 -15.17 -20.56 22.17
C VAL A 325 -16.62 -20.78 21.73
N CYS A 326 -16.81 -21.44 20.58
CA CYS A 326 -18.12 -21.85 20.10
C CYS A 326 -18.04 -22.96 19.04
N ALA A 327 -19.12 -23.70 18.82
CA ALA A 327 -19.15 -24.86 17.92
C ALA A 327 -18.82 -24.56 16.44
N VAL A 328 -18.96 -23.31 16.01
CA VAL A 328 -18.70 -22.86 14.63
C VAL A 328 -17.59 -21.80 14.55
N CYS A 329 -16.83 -21.63 15.64
CA CYS A 329 -15.77 -20.63 15.72
C CYS A 329 -14.45 -21.17 15.17
N TYR A 330 -13.66 -20.29 14.55
CA TYR A 330 -12.31 -20.57 14.08
C TYR A 330 -11.38 -19.45 14.56
N ARG A 331 -10.17 -19.82 14.96
CA ARG A 331 -9.06 -18.89 15.21
C ARG A 331 -8.34 -18.63 13.91
N ILE A 332 -8.00 -17.37 13.71
CA ILE A 332 -7.19 -16.87 12.60
C ILE A 332 -5.73 -17.11 12.96
N MET A 333 -4.98 -17.76 12.07
CA MET A 333 -3.56 -18.09 12.25
C MET A 333 -2.76 -17.47 11.10
N PRO A 334 -2.13 -16.30 11.31
CA PRO A 334 -1.22 -15.74 10.33
C PRO A 334 -0.01 -16.66 10.12
N VAL A 335 0.35 -16.90 8.85
CA VAL A 335 1.50 -17.69 8.44
C VAL A 335 2.43 -16.79 7.63
N PHE A 336 3.56 -16.45 8.22
CA PHE A 336 4.57 -15.60 7.59
C PHE A 336 5.49 -16.46 6.71
N SER A 337 5.52 -16.15 5.42
CA SER A 337 6.37 -16.83 4.45
C SER A 337 7.77 -16.25 4.50
N THR A 338 8.78 -17.11 4.66
CA THR A 338 10.19 -16.75 4.48
C THR A 338 10.66 -16.92 3.04
N THR A 339 9.76 -17.31 2.13
CA THR A 339 10.09 -17.47 0.71
C THR A 339 10.42 -16.10 0.12
N PRO A 340 11.61 -15.94 -0.51
CA PRO A 340 11.97 -14.70 -1.19
C PRO A 340 10.98 -14.33 -2.29
N ASP A 341 10.89 -13.04 -2.60
CA ASP A 341 10.13 -12.59 -3.76
C ASP A 341 10.80 -13.09 -5.05
N PRO A 342 10.04 -13.54 -6.06
CA PRO A 342 10.62 -13.96 -7.33
C PRO A 342 11.30 -12.81 -8.11
N VAL A 343 11.03 -11.55 -7.75
CA VAL A 343 11.61 -10.38 -8.40
C VAL A 343 12.75 -9.83 -7.55
N ALA A 344 14.00 -9.99 -8.01
CA ALA A 344 15.20 -9.55 -7.28
C ALA A 344 15.24 -8.04 -7.01
N THR A 345 14.60 -7.22 -7.84
CA THR A 345 14.52 -5.76 -7.67
C THR A 345 13.23 -5.31 -6.96
N SER A 346 12.53 -6.24 -6.30
CA SER A 346 11.32 -5.91 -5.54
C SER A 346 11.67 -5.18 -4.25
N ASP A 347 10.70 -4.42 -3.76
CA ASP A 347 10.71 -3.81 -2.43
C ASP A 347 11.00 -4.84 -1.34
N ARG A 348 10.34 -6.00 -1.37
CA ARG A 348 10.57 -7.07 -0.41
C ARG A 348 12.00 -7.60 -0.42
N THR A 349 12.57 -7.85 -1.60
CA THR A 349 13.93 -8.38 -1.71
C THR A 349 14.94 -7.35 -1.24
N LEU A 350 14.84 -6.12 -1.74
CA LEU A 350 15.77 -5.04 -1.37
C LEU A 350 15.68 -4.67 0.11
N LEU A 351 14.48 -4.74 0.71
CA LEU A 351 14.30 -4.54 2.15
C LEU A 351 15.02 -5.63 2.95
N SER A 352 14.93 -6.90 2.52
CA SER A 352 15.64 -8.02 3.16
C SER A 352 17.16 -7.93 3.06
N GLU A 353 17.68 -7.15 2.12
CA GLU A 353 19.12 -6.82 1.99
C GLU A 353 19.53 -5.63 2.89
N GLY A 354 18.63 -5.12 3.73
CA GLY A 354 18.90 -3.99 4.62
C GLY A 354 18.82 -2.63 3.95
N LYS A 355 18.19 -2.52 2.76
CA LYS A 355 18.01 -1.23 2.08
C LYS A 355 16.69 -0.59 2.47
N VAL A 356 16.70 0.73 2.67
CA VAL A 356 15.45 1.50 2.73
C VAL A 356 14.83 1.50 1.34
N THR A 357 13.61 1.01 1.20
CA THR A 357 12.97 0.92 -0.11
C THR A 357 11.99 2.07 -0.31
N ILE A 358 12.00 2.65 -1.51
CA ILE A 358 11.04 3.68 -1.93
C ILE A 358 10.37 3.20 -3.22
N THR A 359 9.05 3.00 -3.17
CA THR A 359 8.24 2.60 -4.31
C THR A 359 7.22 3.68 -4.63
N PRO A 360 7.34 4.40 -5.76
CA PRO A 360 6.30 5.32 -6.21
C PRO A 360 5.02 4.56 -6.58
N LEU A 361 3.88 5.00 -6.05
CA LEU A 361 2.55 4.49 -6.32
C LEU A 361 1.67 5.60 -6.93
N ASN A 362 0.64 5.21 -7.67
CA ASN A 362 -0.30 6.16 -8.28
C ASN A 362 -1.79 5.80 -8.03
N GLY A 363 -2.06 4.77 -7.23
CA GLY A 363 -3.42 4.33 -6.89
C GLY A 363 -4.17 3.59 -8.01
N SER A 364 -3.51 3.23 -9.12
CA SER A 364 -4.12 2.43 -10.17
C SER A 364 -3.98 0.93 -9.90
N TRP A 365 -5.10 0.21 -9.94
CA TRP A 365 -5.15 -1.27 -9.99
C TRP A 365 -5.21 -1.81 -11.42
N GLU A 366 -5.03 -0.96 -12.43
CA GLU A 366 -5.02 -1.41 -13.82
C GLU A 366 -3.83 -2.34 -14.08
N ALA A 367 -4.08 -3.34 -14.94
CA ALA A 367 -2.98 -4.11 -15.51
C ALA A 367 -2.09 -3.20 -16.37
N ASP A 368 -0.84 -3.61 -16.58
CA ASP A 368 0.06 -2.88 -17.47
C ASP A 368 -0.53 -2.72 -18.88
N SER A 369 -0.11 -1.69 -19.60
CA SER A 369 -0.69 -1.32 -20.89
C SER A 369 -0.66 -2.45 -21.92
N ARG A 370 0.35 -3.35 -21.88
CA ARG A 370 0.40 -4.49 -22.80
C ARG A 370 -0.70 -5.48 -22.45
N THR A 371 -0.88 -5.80 -21.17
CA THR A 371 -1.94 -6.70 -20.71
C THR A 371 -3.32 -6.12 -21.02
N PHE A 372 -3.53 -4.82 -20.78
CA PHE A 372 -4.78 -4.12 -21.13
C PHE A 372 -5.17 -4.34 -22.61
N TRP A 373 -4.26 -4.04 -23.55
CA TRP A 373 -4.57 -4.17 -24.98
C TRP A 373 -4.78 -5.62 -25.42
N ARG A 374 -4.05 -6.58 -24.83
CA ARG A 374 -4.28 -8.02 -25.09
C ARG A 374 -5.67 -8.47 -24.67
N ILE A 375 -6.17 -7.97 -23.54
CA ILE A 375 -7.53 -8.27 -23.09
C ILE A 375 -8.55 -7.63 -24.03
N ARG A 376 -8.38 -6.37 -24.41
CA ARG A 376 -9.26 -5.71 -25.41
C ARG A 376 -9.35 -6.52 -26.69
N ASP A 377 -8.21 -6.89 -27.27
CA ASP A 377 -8.18 -7.62 -28.54
C ASP A 377 -8.82 -9.01 -28.41
N ARG A 378 -8.66 -9.67 -27.26
CA ARG A 378 -9.29 -10.96 -26.96
C ARG A 378 -10.81 -10.84 -26.81
N LEU A 379 -11.31 -9.79 -26.19
CA LEU A 379 -12.74 -9.57 -26.02
C LEU A 379 -13.41 -9.15 -27.33
N GLY A 380 -12.67 -8.49 -28.24
CA GLY A 380 -13.20 -8.04 -29.52
C GLY A 380 -14.39 -7.08 -29.35
N PRO A 381 -15.31 -7.02 -30.33
CA PRO A 381 -16.54 -6.25 -30.20
C PRO A 381 -17.56 -7.02 -29.34
N LEU A 382 -17.40 -7.00 -28.01
CA LEU A 382 -18.38 -7.53 -27.08
C LEU A 382 -19.49 -6.49 -26.86
N THR A 383 -20.73 -6.84 -27.14
CA THR A 383 -21.92 -6.00 -26.87
C THR A 383 -22.71 -6.57 -25.68
N PRO A 384 -23.37 -5.72 -24.86
CA PRO A 384 -24.17 -6.13 -23.70
C PRO A 384 -25.30 -7.12 -24.00
#